data_AF-A0A7S0KEQ1-F1
#
_entry.id   AF-A0A7S0KEQ1-F1
#
_cell.length_a   1.000
_cell.length_b   1.000
_cell.length_c   1.000
_cell.angle_alpha   90.00
_cell.angle_beta   90.00
_cell.angle_gamma   90.00
#
_symmetry.space_group_name_H-M   'P 1'
#
loop_
_entity.id
_entity.type
_entity.pdbx_description
1 polymer ?
#
loop_
_entity_poly.entity_id
_entity_poly.type
_entity_poly.pdbx_seq_one_letter_code
_entity_poly.pdbx_strand_id
1 'polypeptide(L)'
;VLDGTDCVMLSGETAAGAYPREAVEIMAGICEEAEQCVDNWALSQALLNSTMSEYGIQGAPLSTIEALASSTVMTAAKVKAACIVVLAANGDAARMIAKYRPAVPIVVGVVPRRARQAIGFNERELRGQQVARQLMVTRGLIPVVVSGEPIKELDALNSMDDQAMESRAPTAAKRCVMAAVRHARQQMLCRPGDKVVAMYNVEKRCAVVRVIEIVDEKKDEDACGVECQLEDFIPPPGDDIEVA
;
A
#
# COMPACT_ATOMS: atom_id res chain seq x y z
N VAL A 1 11.21 1.72 -17.88
CA VAL A 1 10.45 2.69 -17.06
C VAL A 1 9.36 3.35 -17.89
N LEU A 2 9.70 4.07 -18.96
CA LEU A 2 8.74 4.71 -19.88
C LEU A 2 7.76 3.74 -20.54
N ASP A 3 8.24 2.55 -20.94
CA ASP A 3 7.40 1.49 -21.52
C ASP A 3 6.41 0.86 -20.51
N GLY A 4 6.51 1.23 -19.22
CA GLY A 4 5.57 0.79 -18.19
C GLY A 4 5.95 -0.48 -17.43
N THR A 5 7.22 -0.89 -17.41
CA THR A 5 7.71 -1.95 -16.50
C THR A 5 7.54 -1.55 -15.03
N ASP A 6 7.25 -2.53 -14.16
CA ASP A 6 7.13 -2.31 -12.71
C ASP A 6 8.47 -2.33 -11.98
N CYS A 7 9.43 -3.11 -12.48
CA CYS A 7 10.75 -3.28 -11.89
C CYS A 7 11.82 -3.34 -12.96
N VAL A 8 13.05 -3.05 -12.54
CA VAL A 8 14.28 -3.24 -13.31
C VAL A 8 15.18 -4.19 -12.53
N MET A 9 15.96 -5.00 -13.24
CA MET A 9 16.81 -6.01 -12.64
C MET A 9 18.25 -5.79 -13.08
N LEU A 10 19.16 -5.75 -12.10
CA LEU A 10 20.60 -5.82 -12.32
C LEU A 10 21.03 -7.28 -12.15
N SER A 11 21.94 -7.74 -13.01
CA SER A 11 22.43 -9.12 -13.03
C SER A 11 23.91 -9.17 -12.62
N GLY A 12 24.82 -9.26 -13.59
CA GLY A 12 26.25 -9.33 -13.32
C GLY A 12 26.81 -8.04 -12.70
N GLU A 13 26.13 -6.92 -12.93
CA GLU A 13 26.49 -5.59 -12.43
C GLU A 13 26.57 -5.55 -10.90
N THR A 14 25.62 -6.21 -10.23
CA THR A 14 25.56 -6.31 -8.77
C THR A 14 26.10 -7.62 -8.23
N ALA A 15 26.06 -8.70 -9.00
CA ALA A 15 26.49 -10.03 -8.54
C ALA A 15 28.03 -10.20 -8.51
N ALA A 16 28.73 -9.73 -9.54
CA ALA A 16 30.19 -9.90 -9.67
C ALA A 16 30.90 -8.63 -10.17
N GLY A 17 30.16 -7.52 -10.31
CA GLY A 17 30.70 -6.24 -10.76
C GLY A 17 31.62 -5.61 -9.72
N ALA A 18 32.56 -4.79 -10.19
CA ALA A 18 33.47 -4.05 -9.32
C ALA A 18 32.80 -2.88 -8.57
N TYR A 19 31.62 -2.45 -9.02
CA TYR A 19 30.92 -1.25 -8.53
C TYR A 19 29.42 -1.52 -8.31
N PRO A 20 29.05 -2.46 -7.42
CA PRO A 20 27.65 -2.87 -7.23
C PRO A 20 26.78 -1.76 -6.64
N ARG A 21 27.36 -0.89 -5.79
CA ARG A 21 26.64 0.23 -5.17
C ARG A 21 26.32 1.31 -6.21
N GLU A 22 27.32 1.71 -6.99
CA GLU A 22 27.20 2.74 -8.01
C GLU A 22 26.24 2.28 -9.12
N ALA A 23 26.24 0.99 -9.46
CA ALA A 23 25.27 0.43 -10.40
C ALA A 23 23.82 0.64 -9.92
N VAL A 24 23.54 0.41 -8.63
CA VAL A 24 22.22 0.65 -8.03
C VAL A 24 21.89 2.14 -7.97
N GLU A 25 22.83 2.99 -7.54
CA GLU A 25 22.64 4.45 -7.45
C GLU A 25 22.36 5.07 -8.84
N ILE A 26 23.09 4.66 -9.88
CA ILE A 26 22.86 5.10 -11.25
C ILE A 26 21.50 4.60 -11.76
N MET A 27 21.15 3.34 -11.50
CA MET A 27 19.85 2.79 -11.92
C MET A 27 18.68 3.52 -11.25
N ALA A 28 18.79 3.84 -9.96
CA ALA A 28 17.81 4.63 -9.23
C ALA A 28 17.65 6.02 -9.86
N GLY A 29 18.76 6.73 -10.11
CA GLY A 29 18.72 8.05 -10.76
C GLY A 29 18.12 8.02 -12.17
N ILE A 30 18.44 7.01 -12.99
CA ILE A 30 17.82 6.84 -14.32
C ILE A 30 16.30 6.63 -14.18
N CYS A 31 15.86 5.83 -13.20
CA CYS A 31 14.43 5.60 -12.98
C CYS A 31 13.73 6.89 -12.57
N GLU A 32 14.29 7.65 -11.62
CA GLU A 32 13.72 8.92 -11.16
C GLU A 32 13.57 9.93 -12.30
N GLU A 33 14.61 10.11 -13.13
CA GLU A 33 14.56 11.02 -14.28
C GLU A 33 13.58 10.56 -15.36
N ALA A 34 13.53 9.25 -15.63
CA ALA A 34 12.57 8.70 -16.58
C ALA A 34 11.13 8.86 -16.10
N GLU A 35 10.85 8.68 -14.80
CA GLU A 35 9.51 8.86 -14.25
C GLU A 35 9.02 10.31 -14.28
N GLN A 36 9.93 11.28 -14.14
CA GLN A 36 9.62 12.71 -14.30
C GLN A 36 9.20 13.07 -15.74
N CYS A 37 9.67 12.32 -16.73
CA CYS A 37 9.32 12.52 -18.14
C CYS A 37 7.92 11.98 -18.52
N VAL A 38 7.26 11.24 -17.62
CA VAL A 38 5.94 10.65 -17.88
C VAL A 38 4.85 11.58 -17.35
N ASP A 39 3.90 11.96 -18.22
CA ASP A 39 2.64 12.55 -17.77
C ASP A 39 1.76 11.45 -17.16
N ASN A 40 1.95 11.19 -15.86
CA ASN A 40 1.21 10.18 -15.10
C ASN A 40 -0.30 10.47 -15.09
N TRP A 41 -0.72 11.73 -15.23
CA TRP A 41 -2.15 12.07 -15.28
C TRP A 41 -2.77 11.66 -16.61
N ALA A 42 -2.13 12.00 -17.73
CA ALA A 42 -2.58 11.56 -19.05
C ALA A 42 -2.56 10.03 -19.18
N LEU A 43 -1.50 9.38 -18.67
CA LEU A 43 -1.38 7.92 -18.65
C LEU A 43 -2.50 7.27 -17.84
N SER A 44 -2.74 7.75 -16.62
CA SER A 44 -3.80 7.23 -15.75
C SER A 44 -5.18 7.35 -16.40
N GLN A 45 -5.48 8.51 -17.02
CA GLN A 45 -6.73 8.70 -17.76
C GLN A 45 -6.87 7.76 -18.95
N ALA A 46 -5.80 7.54 -19.72
CA ALA A 46 -5.81 6.61 -20.85
C ALA A 46 -6.12 5.17 -20.39
N LEU A 47 -5.52 4.72 -19.29
CA LEU A 47 -5.75 3.40 -18.69
C LEU A 47 -7.16 3.24 -18.12
N LEU A 48 -7.70 4.30 -17.52
CA LEU A 48 -9.07 4.31 -17.02
C LEU A 48 -10.08 4.22 -18.18
N ASN A 49 -9.85 5.00 -19.24
CA ASN A 49 -10.71 5.01 -20.42
C ASN A 49 -10.66 3.68 -21.19
N SER A 50 -9.48 3.07 -21.33
CA SER A 50 -9.37 1.75 -21.97
C SER A 50 -10.13 0.69 -21.19
N THR A 51 -9.99 0.68 -19.86
CA THR A 51 -10.72 -0.25 -18.98
C THR A 51 -12.23 -0.05 -19.09
N MET A 52 -12.70 1.20 -19.13
CA MET A 52 -14.13 1.51 -19.32
C MET A 52 -14.64 1.17 -20.72
N SER A 53 -13.79 1.19 -21.75
CA SER A 53 -14.19 0.75 -23.10
C SER A 53 -14.38 -0.77 -23.17
N GLU A 54 -13.59 -1.54 -22.42
CA GLU A 54 -13.61 -3.00 -22.44
C GLU A 54 -14.65 -3.59 -21.48
N TYR A 55 -14.79 -3.02 -20.27
CA TYR A 55 -15.61 -3.52 -19.16
C TYR A 55 -16.66 -2.51 -18.66
N GLY A 56 -16.87 -1.40 -19.35
CA GLY A 56 -17.81 -0.36 -18.93
C GLY A 56 -19.23 -0.57 -19.43
N ILE A 57 -19.87 0.51 -19.89
CA ILE A 57 -21.33 0.61 -20.12
C ILE A 57 -21.88 -0.44 -21.11
N GLN A 58 -21.04 -0.94 -22.01
CA GLN A 58 -21.41 -1.94 -23.02
C GLN A 58 -20.77 -3.33 -22.75
N GLY A 59 -19.92 -3.45 -21.73
CA GLY A 59 -19.14 -4.65 -21.41
C GLY A 59 -19.62 -5.37 -20.14
N ALA A 60 -18.85 -6.35 -19.68
CA ALA A 60 -19.10 -7.05 -18.41
C ALA A 60 -18.77 -6.14 -17.21
N PRO A 61 -19.53 -6.19 -16.10
CA PRO A 61 -19.31 -5.30 -14.97
C PRO A 61 -17.93 -5.50 -14.34
N LEU A 62 -17.30 -4.39 -13.96
CA LEU A 62 -16.05 -4.40 -13.20
C LEU A 62 -16.22 -5.07 -11.84
N SER A 63 -15.14 -5.73 -11.38
CA SER A 63 -15.04 -6.19 -9.99
C SER A 63 -15.14 -5.00 -9.03
N THR A 64 -15.73 -5.19 -7.85
CA THR A 64 -15.85 -4.16 -6.82
C THR A 64 -14.50 -3.52 -6.46
N ILE A 65 -13.43 -4.32 -6.37
CA ILE A 65 -12.07 -3.83 -6.07
C ILE A 65 -11.56 -2.93 -7.21
N GLU A 66 -11.84 -3.28 -8.46
CA GLU A 66 -11.40 -2.52 -9.63
C GLU A 66 -12.18 -1.19 -9.78
N ALA A 67 -13.48 -1.23 -9.57
CA ALA A 67 -14.33 -0.04 -9.55
C ALA A 67 -13.89 0.95 -8.46
N LEU A 68 -13.45 0.45 -7.30
CA LEU A 68 -12.95 1.29 -6.23
C LEU A 68 -11.53 1.78 -6.46
N ALA A 69 -10.65 0.94 -7.03
CA ALA A 69 -9.30 1.35 -7.38
C ALA A 69 -9.32 2.49 -8.40
N SER A 70 -10.11 2.35 -9.48
CA SER A 70 -10.30 3.41 -10.48
C SER A 70 -10.88 4.70 -9.87
N SER A 71 -11.89 4.57 -9.02
CA SER A 71 -12.48 5.70 -8.29
C SER A 71 -11.49 6.38 -7.33
N THR A 72 -10.65 5.60 -6.66
CA THR A 72 -9.62 6.08 -5.71
C THR A 72 -8.56 6.90 -6.42
N VAL A 73 -8.04 6.39 -7.54
CA VAL A 73 -7.03 7.10 -8.35
C VAL A 73 -7.59 8.40 -8.92
N MET A 74 -8.83 8.37 -9.44
CA MET A 74 -9.50 9.57 -9.92
C MET A 74 -9.76 10.59 -8.79
N THR A 75 -10.15 10.11 -7.60
CA THR A 75 -10.38 10.97 -6.43
C THR A 75 -9.08 11.61 -5.98
N ALA A 76 -7.99 10.84 -5.88
CA ALA A 76 -6.67 11.33 -5.49
C ALA A 76 -6.19 12.45 -6.41
N ALA A 77 -6.35 12.28 -7.73
CA ALA A 77 -6.00 13.32 -8.69
C ALA A 77 -6.88 14.57 -8.57
N LYS A 78 -8.20 14.40 -8.44
CA LYS A 78 -9.15 15.52 -8.32
C LYS A 78 -8.92 16.36 -7.06
N VAL A 79 -8.66 15.71 -5.93
CA VAL A 79 -8.41 16.40 -4.65
C VAL A 79 -6.97 16.85 -4.48
N LYS A 80 -6.09 16.57 -5.46
CA LYS A 80 -4.64 16.79 -5.38
C LYS A 80 -4.05 16.21 -4.08
N ALA A 81 -4.34 14.93 -3.84
CA ALA A 81 -3.82 14.22 -2.68
C ALA A 81 -2.29 14.14 -2.73
N ALA A 82 -1.64 14.15 -1.57
CA ALA A 82 -0.20 13.93 -1.46
C ALA A 82 0.15 12.44 -1.66
N CYS A 83 -0.70 11.54 -1.14
CA CYS A 83 -0.53 10.10 -1.30
C CYS A 83 -1.88 9.35 -1.25
N ILE A 84 -1.85 8.10 -1.69
CA ILE A 84 -2.94 7.14 -1.52
C ILE A 84 -2.54 6.18 -0.40
N VAL A 85 -3.45 5.88 0.52
CA VAL A 85 -3.28 4.86 1.54
C VAL A 85 -4.23 3.71 1.25
N VAL A 86 -3.73 2.48 1.26
CA VAL A 86 -4.58 1.29 1.07
C VAL A 86 -4.32 0.25 2.13
N LEU A 87 -5.37 -0.29 2.75
CA LEU A 87 -5.21 -1.46 3.61
C LEU A 87 -5.33 -2.74 2.79
N ALA A 88 -4.37 -3.64 2.96
CA ALA A 88 -4.33 -4.88 2.20
C ALA A 88 -4.02 -6.09 3.09
N ALA A 89 -4.80 -7.16 2.93
CA ALA A 89 -4.49 -8.46 3.50
C ALA A 89 -3.53 -9.26 2.61
N ASN A 90 -3.85 -9.40 1.31
CA ASN A 90 -3.07 -10.14 0.31
C ASN A 90 -2.38 -9.25 -0.73
N GLY A 91 -2.67 -7.94 -0.76
CA GLY A 91 -2.06 -7.00 -1.69
C GLY A 91 -2.84 -6.72 -2.97
N ASP A 92 -3.93 -7.43 -3.23
CA ASP A 92 -4.66 -7.34 -4.52
C ASP A 92 -5.24 -5.94 -4.77
N ALA A 93 -5.87 -5.34 -3.76
CA ALA A 93 -6.37 -3.97 -3.86
C ALA A 93 -5.24 -2.95 -4.17
N ALA A 94 -4.05 -3.13 -3.58
CA ALA A 94 -2.92 -2.25 -3.84
C ALA A 94 -2.40 -2.39 -5.27
N ARG A 95 -2.28 -3.63 -5.77
CA ARG A 95 -1.91 -3.89 -7.17
C ARG A 95 -2.93 -3.31 -8.15
N MET A 96 -4.22 -3.40 -7.83
CA MET A 96 -5.29 -2.80 -8.66
C MET A 96 -5.21 -1.27 -8.70
N ILE A 97 -4.80 -0.61 -7.62
CA ILE A 97 -4.53 0.84 -7.64
C ILE A 97 -3.29 1.13 -8.50
N ALA A 98 -2.21 0.35 -8.33
CA ALA A 98 -0.96 0.53 -9.08
C ALA A 98 -1.14 0.33 -10.61
N LYS A 99 -2.07 -0.56 -11.03
CA LYS A 99 -2.46 -0.76 -12.44
C LYS A 99 -2.76 0.56 -13.15
N TYR A 100 -3.43 1.50 -12.47
CA TYR A 100 -3.84 2.78 -13.06
C TYR A 100 -2.77 3.87 -13.00
N ARG A 101 -1.54 3.54 -12.58
CA ARG A 101 -0.37 4.44 -12.60
C ARG A 101 -0.67 5.83 -11.99
N PRO A 102 -1.12 5.93 -10.73
CA PRO A 102 -1.34 7.22 -10.09
C PRO A 102 -0.03 8.02 -10.04
N ALA A 103 -0.13 9.34 -10.15
CA ALA A 103 1.01 10.25 -10.03
C ALA A 103 1.56 10.39 -8.59
N VAL A 104 0.83 9.83 -7.61
CA VAL A 104 1.13 9.95 -6.19
C VAL A 104 1.54 8.59 -5.63
N PRO A 105 2.43 8.54 -4.62
CA PRO A 105 2.85 7.30 -4.01
C PRO A 105 1.68 6.58 -3.32
N ILE A 106 1.73 5.25 -3.29
CA ILE A 106 0.70 4.39 -2.70
C ILE A 106 1.29 3.72 -1.45
N VAL A 107 0.90 4.19 -0.28
CA VAL A 107 1.29 3.59 1.00
C VAL A 107 0.35 2.44 1.32
N VAL A 108 0.90 1.23 1.44
CA VAL A 108 0.12 0.01 1.68
C VAL A 108 0.23 -0.41 3.13
N GLY A 109 -0.84 -0.23 3.90
CA GLY A 109 -0.98 -0.78 5.24
C GLY A 109 -1.26 -2.28 5.18
N VAL A 110 -0.21 -3.09 5.29
CA VAL A 110 -0.31 -4.54 5.31
C VAL A 110 -0.71 -5.02 6.69
N VAL A 111 -1.90 -5.62 6.80
CA VAL A 111 -2.42 -6.10 8.08
C VAL A 111 -1.87 -7.51 8.37
N PRO A 112 -1.21 -7.73 9.53
CA PRO A 112 -0.68 -9.03 9.89
C PRO A 112 -1.81 -10.04 10.10
N ARG A 113 -1.53 -11.31 9.83
CA ARG A 113 -2.50 -12.42 9.88
C ARG A 113 -3.35 -12.44 11.15
N ARG A 114 -2.76 -12.12 12.31
CA ARG A 114 -3.46 -12.09 13.60
C ARG A 114 -4.48 -10.95 13.71
N ALA A 115 -4.21 -9.81 13.10
CA ALA A 115 -5.07 -8.61 13.15
C ALA A 115 -6.12 -8.53 12.04
N ARG A 116 -6.10 -9.45 11.07
CA ARG A 116 -7.03 -9.46 9.94
C ARG A 116 -8.49 -9.62 10.35
N GLN A 117 -8.77 -10.49 11.32
CA GLN A 117 -10.13 -10.73 11.81
C GLN A 117 -10.73 -9.46 12.44
N ALA A 118 -9.93 -8.71 13.19
CA ALA A 118 -10.35 -7.46 13.82
C ALA A 118 -10.81 -6.38 12.82
N ILE A 119 -10.46 -6.51 11.54
CA ILE A 119 -10.75 -5.54 10.47
C ILE A 119 -11.74 -6.13 9.44
N GLY A 120 -12.11 -7.41 9.58
CA GLY A 120 -13.05 -8.09 8.69
C GLY A 120 -12.42 -8.79 7.48
N PHE A 121 -11.10 -8.97 7.45
CA PHE A 121 -10.40 -9.72 6.40
C PHE A 121 -10.51 -11.23 6.63
N ASN A 122 -10.80 -11.98 5.55
CA ASN A 122 -10.98 -13.44 5.59
C ASN A 122 -9.70 -14.20 5.24
N GLU A 123 -8.72 -13.52 4.65
CA GLU A 123 -7.49 -14.09 4.12
C GLU A 123 -6.55 -14.47 5.26
N ARG A 124 -6.22 -15.77 5.39
CA ARG A 124 -5.45 -16.28 6.54
C ARG A 124 -4.11 -16.91 6.16
N GLU A 125 -3.77 -16.97 4.89
CA GLU A 125 -2.66 -17.80 4.42
C GLU A 125 -1.31 -17.11 4.64
N LEU A 126 -1.13 -15.91 4.08
CA LEU A 126 0.15 -15.23 4.03
C LEU A 126 0.45 -14.44 5.31
N ARG A 127 1.72 -14.43 5.76
CA ARG A 127 2.18 -13.53 6.84
C ARG A 127 2.26 -12.09 6.32
N GLY A 128 2.06 -11.10 7.20
CA GLY A 128 2.09 -9.68 6.82
C GLY A 128 3.42 -9.28 6.14
N GLN A 129 4.54 -9.71 6.72
CA GLN A 129 5.87 -9.46 6.13
C GLN A 129 6.04 -10.08 4.73
N GLN A 130 5.47 -11.28 4.48
CA GLN A 130 5.56 -11.91 3.16
C GLN A 130 4.80 -11.11 2.10
N VAL A 131 3.61 -10.61 2.45
CA VAL A 131 2.81 -9.76 1.56
C VAL A 131 3.54 -8.44 1.30
N ALA A 132 4.07 -7.80 2.33
CA ALA A 132 4.87 -6.58 2.17
C ALA A 132 6.05 -6.78 1.19
N ARG A 133 6.81 -7.88 1.33
CA ARG A 133 7.91 -8.20 0.41
C ARG A 133 7.44 -8.40 -1.03
N GLN A 134 6.34 -9.11 -1.24
CA GLN A 134 5.78 -9.33 -2.57
C GLN A 134 5.30 -8.03 -3.24
N LEU A 135 4.87 -7.04 -2.45
CA LEU A 135 4.40 -5.76 -2.97
C LEU A 135 5.54 -4.85 -3.42
N MET A 136 6.76 -5.02 -2.93
CA MET A 136 7.92 -4.20 -3.34
C MET A 136 8.26 -4.34 -4.83
N VAL A 137 7.81 -5.41 -5.49
CA VAL A 137 8.03 -5.62 -6.93
C VAL A 137 7.03 -4.83 -7.80
N THR A 138 5.97 -4.28 -7.20
CA THR A 138 4.96 -3.50 -7.94
C THR A 138 5.26 -2.01 -7.80
N ARG A 139 5.34 -1.31 -8.94
CA ARG A 139 5.69 0.12 -8.99
C ARG A 139 4.76 0.98 -8.12
N GLY A 140 5.36 1.95 -7.43
CA GLY A 140 4.66 2.97 -6.66
C GLY A 140 4.08 2.49 -5.33
N LEU A 141 4.19 1.20 -4.99
CA LEU A 141 3.74 0.66 -3.72
C LEU A 141 4.85 0.79 -2.66
N ILE A 142 4.47 1.36 -1.51
CA ILE A 142 5.33 1.50 -0.33
C ILE A 142 4.67 0.70 0.80
N PRO A 143 5.02 -0.59 0.97
CA PRO A 143 4.37 -1.44 1.96
C PRO A 143 4.89 -1.15 3.37
N VAL A 144 3.94 -1.05 4.32
CA VAL A 144 4.21 -0.91 5.75
C VAL A 144 3.32 -1.89 6.52
N VAL A 145 3.90 -2.65 7.44
CA VAL A 145 3.12 -3.56 8.29
C VAL A 145 2.48 -2.75 9.41
N VAL A 146 1.14 -2.76 9.45
CA VAL A 146 0.35 -1.99 10.43
C VAL A 146 -0.54 -2.90 11.25
N SER A 147 -0.56 -2.68 12.56
CA SER A 147 -1.54 -3.27 13.46
C SER A 147 -2.59 -2.22 13.84
N GLY A 148 -3.84 -2.64 14.05
CA GLY A 148 -4.94 -1.77 14.50
C GLY A 148 -5.21 -1.84 16.00
N GLU A 149 -4.73 -2.89 16.65
CA GLU A 149 -4.85 -3.11 18.10
C GLU A 149 -3.51 -3.53 18.71
N PRO A 150 -3.24 -3.18 19.97
CA PRO A 150 -2.10 -3.67 20.70
C PRO A 150 -2.19 -5.19 20.89
N ILE A 151 -1.04 -5.87 20.84
CA ILE A 151 -0.92 -7.35 20.84
C ILE A 151 -1.70 -8.02 21.99
N LYS A 152 -1.83 -7.36 23.14
CA LYS A 152 -2.56 -7.88 24.31
C LYS A 152 -4.08 -7.98 24.10
N GLU A 153 -4.67 -7.15 23.25
CA GLU A 153 -6.11 -7.14 22.94
C GLU A 153 -6.47 -8.14 21.83
N LEU A 154 -5.50 -8.50 20.98
CA LEU A 154 -5.66 -9.50 19.92
C LEU A 154 -5.95 -10.91 20.44
N ASP A 155 -5.41 -11.29 21.59
CA ASP A 155 -5.66 -12.60 22.19
C ASP A 155 -7.08 -12.71 22.78
N ALA A 156 -7.64 -11.59 23.25
CA ALA A 156 -9.02 -11.54 23.74
C ALA A 156 -10.05 -11.61 22.61
N LEU A 157 -9.73 -11.08 21.43
CA LEU A 157 -10.61 -11.09 20.25
C LEU A 157 -10.94 -12.50 19.73
N ASN A 158 -10.05 -13.48 19.93
CA ASN A 158 -10.30 -14.87 19.52
C ASN A 158 -11.45 -15.55 20.30
N SER A 159 -11.93 -14.93 21.38
CA SER A 159 -13.01 -15.44 22.23
C SER A 159 -14.33 -14.66 22.09
N MET A 160 -14.41 -13.67 21.19
CA MET A 160 -15.56 -12.80 21.02
C MET A 160 -16.52 -13.27 19.93
N ASP A 161 -17.82 -13.01 20.11
CA ASP A 161 -18.85 -13.32 19.12
C ASP A 161 -18.71 -12.46 17.84
N ASP A 162 -19.07 -13.05 16.69
CA ASP A 162 -18.97 -12.43 15.36
C ASP A 162 -19.65 -11.05 15.28
N GLN A 163 -20.78 -10.85 15.95
CA GLN A 163 -21.51 -9.58 15.96
C GLN A 163 -20.77 -8.45 16.69
N ALA A 164 -20.10 -8.77 17.80
CA ALA A 164 -19.33 -7.78 18.55
C ALA A 164 -18.08 -7.36 17.76
N MET A 165 -17.46 -8.30 17.04
CA MET A 165 -16.31 -8.03 16.16
C MET A 165 -16.71 -7.14 14.98
N GLU A 166 -17.89 -7.35 14.39
CA GLU A 166 -18.40 -6.57 13.27
C GLU A 166 -18.61 -5.09 13.64
N SER A 167 -19.06 -4.79 14.86
CA SER A 167 -19.19 -3.41 15.35
C SER A 167 -17.85 -2.68 15.56
N ARG A 168 -16.77 -3.40 15.83
CA ARG A 168 -15.44 -2.84 16.14
C ARG A 168 -14.53 -2.72 14.90
N ALA A 169 -14.80 -3.50 13.86
CA ALA A 169 -14.07 -3.49 12.60
C ALA A 169 -13.81 -2.09 11.99
N PRO A 170 -14.80 -1.17 11.88
CA PRO A 170 -14.55 0.15 11.30
C PRO A 170 -13.57 0.99 12.13
N THR A 171 -13.58 0.84 13.45
CA THR A 171 -12.67 1.56 14.36
C THR A 171 -11.24 1.02 14.24
N ALA A 172 -11.08 -0.31 14.20
CA ALA A 172 -9.78 -0.96 13.99
C ALA A 172 -9.18 -0.62 12.61
N ALA A 173 -10.02 -0.61 11.57
CA ALA A 173 -9.62 -0.20 10.22
C ALA A 173 -9.12 1.26 10.20
N LYS A 174 -9.87 2.18 10.82
CA LYS A 174 -9.48 3.59 10.94
C LYS A 174 -8.12 3.73 11.64
N ARG A 175 -7.87 2.98 12.71
CA ARG A 175 -6.57 2.98 13.42
C ARG A 175 -5.42 2.52 12.50
N CYS A 176 -5.62 1.47 11.71
CA CYS A 176 -4.62 1.01 10.75
C CYS A 176 -4.33 2.04 9.67
N VAL A 177 -5.37 2.68 9.12
CA VAL A 177 -5.20 3.76 8.14
C VAL A 177 -4.39 4.90 8.74
N MET A 178 -4.73 5.35 9.95
CA MET A 178 -3.99 6.42 10.61
C MET A 178 -2.54 6.02 10.93
N ALA A 179 -2.27 4.75 11.26
CA ALA A 179 -0.91 4.25 11.42
C ALA A 179 -0.11 4.31 10.10
N ALA A 180 -0.73 3.95 8.98
CA ALA A 180 -0.11 4.10 7.66
C ALA A 180 0.11 5.58 7.28
N VAL A 181 -0.83 6.48 7.61
CA VAL A 181 -0.67 7.93 7.43
C VAL A 181 0.49 8.47 8.28
N ARG A 182 0.63 8.02 9.53
CA ARG A 182 1.78 8.39 10.38
C ARG A 182 3.10 7.95 9.77
N HIS A 183 3.16 6.75 9.21
CA HIS A 183 4.34 6.29 8.47
C HIS A 183 4.62 7.14 7.23
N ALA A 184 3.59 7.50 6.46
CA ALA A 184 3.72 8.40 5.32
C ALA A 184 4.30 9.77 5.70
N ARG A 185 3.88 10.33 6.85
CA ARG A 185 4.45 11.57 7.39
C ARG A 185 5.91 11.43 7.79
N GLN A 186 6.28 10.32 8.44
CA GLN A 186 7.68 10.03 8.80
C GLN A 186 8.59 9.94 7.57
N GLN A 187 8.07 9.39 6.48
CA GLN A 187 8.75 9.30 5.18
C GLN A 187 8.63 10.59 4.35
N MET A 188 8.11 11.68 4.92
CA MET A 188 7.93 12.98 4.25
C MET A 188 7.05 12.94 2.99
N LEU A 189 6.22 11.91 2.84
CA LEU A 189 5.29 11.75 1.71
C LEU A 189 4.07 12.67 1.81
N CYS A 190 3.77 13.19 3.00
CA CYS A 190 2.65 14.10 3.23
C CYS A 190 2.93 15.03 4.42
N ARG A 191 2.32 16.21 4.40
CA ARG A 191 2.51 17.29 5.38
C ARG A 191 1.16 17.72 6.00
N PRO A 192 1.17 18.39 7.16
CA PRO A 192 -0.02 19.05 7.67
C PRO A 192 -0.60 20.01 6.62
N GLY A 193 -1.90 19.92 6.38
CA GLY A 193 -2.63 20.62 5.32
C GLY A 193 -2.85 19.81 4.04
N ASP A 194 -2.11 18.72 3.84
CA ASP A 194 -2.29 17.86 2.67
C ASP A 194 -3.50 16.93 2.80
N LYS A 195 -4.00 16.47 1.66
CA LYS A 195 -5.07 15.48 1.55
C LYS A 195 -4.48 14.10 1.26
N VAL A 196 -5.05 13.08 1.89
CA VAL A 196 -4.74 11.67 1.63
C VAL A 196 -6.02 10.95 1.27
N VAL A 197 -5.97 10.10 0.24
CA VAL A 197 -7.12 9.25 -0.10
C VAL A 197 -6.85 7.85 0.41
N ALA A 198 -7.70 7.37 1.32
CA ALA A 198 -7.64 6.04 1.88
C ALA A 198 -8.65 5.12 1.21
N MET A 199 -8.23 3.93 0.78
CA MET A 199 -9.08 2.85 0.28
C MET A 199 -8.90 1.61 1.14
N TYR A 200 -9.99 1.04 1.64
CA TYR A 200 -9.93 -0.20 2.41
C TYR A 200 -11.28 -0.91 2.41
N ASN A 201 -11.25 -2.22 2.53
CA ASN A 201 -12.45 -3.02 2.74
C ASN A 201 -12.77 -3.01 4.24
N VAL A 202 -14.01 -2.69 4.57
CA VAL A 202 -14.54 -2.71 5.94
C VAL A 202 -15.72 -3.64 5.89
N GLU A 203 -15.86 -4.53 6.87
CA GLU A 203 -16.92 -5.55 6.89
C GLU A 203 -16.73 -6.63 5.81
N LYS A 204 -17.44 -7.76 5.96
CA LYS A 204 -17.32 -8.92 5.06
C LYS A 204 -17.74 -8.62 3.60
N ARG A 205 -18.32 -7.44 3.31
CA ARG A 205 -18.91 -7.09 2.00
C ARG A 205 -18.86 -5.60 1.62
N CYS A 206 -18.29 -4.72 2.45
CA CYS A 206 -18.28 -3.29 2.17
C CYS A 206 -16.86 -2.80 1.87
N ALA A 207 -16.78 -1.74 1.10
CA ALA A 207 -15.50 -1.17 0.74
C ALA A 207 -15.63 0.34 0.63
N VAL A 208 -14.65 1.04 1.18
CA VAL A 208 -14.75 2.44 1.53
C VAL A 208 -13.59 3.20 0.91
N VAL A 209 -13.91 4.32 0.26
CA VAL A 209 -12.94 5.34 -0.14
C VAL A 209 -13.19 6.56 0.73
N ARG A 210 -12.15 7.04 1.40
CA ARG A 210 -12.21 8.17 2.32
C ARG A 210 -11.15 9.20 1.96
N VAL A 211 -11.53 10.46 1.86
CA VAL A 211 -10.58 11.58 1.80
C VAL A 211 -10.32 12.05 3.24
N ILE A 212 -9.05 12.16 3.60
CA ILE A 212 -8.57 12.55 4.93
C ILE A 212 -7.72 13.81 4.76
N GLU A 213 -8.05 14.87 5.47
CA GLU A 213 -7.21 16.06 5.58
C GLU A 213 -6.27 15.88 6.77
N ILE A 214 -4.96 16.03 6.53
CA ILE A 214 -3.96 15.92 7.58
C ILE A 214 -3.97 17.21 8.37
N VAL A 215 -4.39 17.13 9.63
CA VAL A 215 -4.28 18.23 10.59
C VAL A 215 -3.00 18.11 11.40
N ASP A 216 -2.51 19.24 11.89
CA ASP A 216 -1.31 19.28 12.73
C ASP A 216 -1.64 18.68 14.11
N GLU A 217 -1.15 17.47 14.37
CA GLU A 217 -1.42 16.75 15.61
C GLU A 217 -0.73 17.43 16.80
N LYS A 218 -1.44 18.36 17.47
CA LYS A 218 -1.18 18.61 18.89
C LYS A 218 -1.75 17.44 19.68
N LYS A 219 -0.88 16.46 19.99
CA LYS A 219 -1.09 15.31 20.88
C LYS A 219 -2.24 14.36 20.51
N ASP A 220 -2.01 13.43 19.59
CA ASP A 220 -2.71 12.14 19.59
C ASP A 220 -1.77 11.07 20.15
N GLU A 221 -1.76 10.93 21.48
CA GLU A 221 -1.15 9.81 22.21
C GLU A 221 -2.03 8.57 22.08
N ASP A 222 -2.11 7.99 20.89
CA ASP A 222 -2.61 6.62 20.68
C ASP A 222 -1.53 5.85 19.91
N ALA A 223 -0.53 5.39 20.66
CA ALA A 223 0.62 4.63 20.15
C ALA A 223 0.17 3.25 19.65
N CYS A 224 -0.30 3.19 18.40
CA CYS A 224 -0.37 1.94 17.67
C CYS A 224 1.01 1.69 17.04
N GLY A 225 1.70 0.64 17.49
CA GLY A 225 3.05 0.30 17.08
C GLY A 225 3.14 -0.03 15.60
N VAL A 226 4.11 0.58 14.92
CA VAL A 226 4.55 0.18 13.57
C VAL A 226 5.53 -0.97 13.78
N GLU A 227 5.26 -2.15 13.21
CA GLU A 227 5.97 -3.37 13.57
C GLU A 227 7.22 -3.64 12.71
N CYS A 228 7.41 -2.96 11.57
CA CYS A 228 8.62 -3.10 10.75
C CYS A 228 8.93 -1.82 9.96
N GLN A 229 10.19 -1.39 9.97
CA GLN A 229 10.74 -0.36 9.07
C GLN A 229 11.23 -0.98 7.76
N LEU A 230 11.47 -0.17 6.73
CA LEU A 230 12.01 -0.63 5.44
C LEU A 230 13.34 -1.40 5.60
N GLU A 231 14.13 -1.04 6.61
CA GLU A 231 15.41 -1.67 6.94
C GLU A 231 15.27 -3.12 7.47
N ASP A 232 14.11 -3.48 8.05
CA ASP A 232 13.86 -4.84 8.59
C ASP A 232 13.57 -5.87 7.47
N PHE A 233 13.41 -5.43 6.22
CA PHE A 233 13.19 -6.30 5.08
C PHE A 233 14.50 -6.77 4.42
N ILE A 234 15.62 -6.13 4.75
CA ILE A 234 16.95 -6.50 4.28
C ILE A 234 17.55 -7.46 5.31
N PRO A 235 17.88 -8.71 4.95
CA PRO A 235 18.56 -9.60 5.89
C PRO A 235 19.90 -8.97 6.33
N PRO A 236 20.28 -9.06 7.61
CA PRO A 236 21.55 -8.52 8.07
C PRO A 236 22.70 -9.18 7.29
N PRO A 237 23.75 -8.42 6.90
CA PRO A 237 24.90 -9.00 6.24
C PRO A 237 25.65 -9.86 7.25
N GLY A 238 25.55 -11.20 7.16
CA GLY A 238 26.35 -12.06 8.04
C GLY A 238 25.96 -13.54 8.19
N ASP A 239 24.81 -14.01 7.72
CA ASP A 239 24.54 -15.45 7.78
C ASP A 239 24.91 -16.08 6.43
N ASP A 240 26.09 -16.72 6.43
CA ASP A 240 26.56 -17.62 5.38
C ASP A 240 25.42 -18.58 5.00
N ILE A 241 24.93 -18.43 3.76
CA ILE A 241 24.09 -19.44 3.14
C ILE A 241 25.03 -20.63 2.88
N GLU A 242 25.10 -21.57 3.81
CA GLU A 242 25.57 -22.92 3.52
C GLU A 242 24.65 -23.49 2.44
N VAL A 243 25.13 -23.44 1.20
CA VAL A 243 24.55 -24.13 0.06
C VAL A 243 24.77 -25.62 0.30
N ALA A 244 23.70 -26.32 0.65
CA ALA A 244 23.61 -27.78 0.55
C ALA A 244 23.19 -28.20 -0.87
#